data_AF-A0A1J6KEW6-F1
#
_entry.id   AF-A0A1J6KEW6-F1
#
_cell.length_a   1.000
_cell.length_b   1.000
_cell.length_c   1.000
_cell.angle_alpha   90.00
_cell.angle_beta   90.00
_cell.angle_gamma   90.00
#
_symmetry.space_group_name_H-M   'P 1'
#
loop_
_entity.id
_entity.type
_entity.pdbx_description
1 polymer ?
#
loop_
_entity_poly.entity_id
_entity_poly.type
_entity_poly.pdbx_seq_one_letter_code
_entity_poly.pdbx_strand_id
1 'polypeptide(L)'
;MNLQLLCSLIIFCIAFVTSTYAAIYPEIYWKVKLPHTQIPKVINDFLPQSEDDIRELKQDKKNTKEKVYYGLHQHGILVYHVATEDEIRDIKKEIPSKNEFQQVTEISRGKSDLQDDFLYKPYFLEKELAKGKVINFPSFKNKNEAPFLSRQFVESIPFSLKKIPEILNHFSIDSSSKDAQTIEETIKFCEELEVKHKEKKSCATSLESMVDFSLSMLGNNNNIVSITTRVQGETPMLEEYTIQEVQQIGDGDNMVCHKLNYAYAVHFCHVGGHTKTFAVSMIGADGTKVKAISVCHKDTSLWNPRGLPFVVLKVKPGTTPICHFLQDDQIVFIPSIEATNYAIS
;
A
#
# COMPACT_ATOMS: atom_id res chain seq x y z
N MET A 1 16.98 63.81 4.95
CA MET A 1 16.21 62.56 4.90
C MET A 1 16.34 61.93 6.28
N ASN A 2 15.26 61.94 7.07
CA ASN A 2 15.30 61.71 8.53
C ASN A 2 15.62 60.25 8.87
N LEU A 3 16.44 60.05 9.91
CA LEU A 3 16.84 58.73 10.44
C LEU A 3 15.64 57.85 10.83
N GLN A 4 14.51 58.47 11.17
CA GLN A 4 13.22 57.79 11.40
C GLN A 4 12.67 57.09 10.15
N LEU A 5 12.87 57.66 8.94
CA LEU A 5 12.42 57.05 7.69
C LEU A 5 13.25 55.81 7.33
N LEU A 6 14.53 55.81 7.71
CA LEU A 6 15.43 54.66 7.53
C LEU A 6 15.04 53.49 8.45
N CYS A 7 14.70 53.78 9.72
CA CYS A 7 14.23 52.75 10.66
C CYS A 7 12.86 52.17 10.24
N SER A 8 11.95 52.99 9.70
CA SER A 8 10.67 52.50 9.18
C SER A 8 10.84 51.60 7.96
N LEU A 9 11.80 51.90 7.06
CA LEU A 9 12.12 51.04 5.91
C LEU A 9 12.77 49.72 6.35
N ILE A 10 13.63 49.74 7.38
CA ILE A 10 14.24 48.51 7.92
C ILE A 10 13.21 47.63 8.62
N ILE A 11 12.26 48.21 9.36
CA ILE A 11 11.16 47.45 9.98
C ILE A 11 10.20 46.90 8.91
N PHE A 12 9.99 47.62 7.80
CA PHE A 12 9.19 47.12 6.67
C PHE A 12 9.89 46.00 5.88
N CYS A 13 11.23 45.98 5.86
CA CYS A 13 11.99 44.88 5.28
C CYS A 13 12.00 43.61 6.15
N ILE A 14 11.67 43.69 7.44
CA ILE A 14 11.59 42.51 8.33
C ILE A 14 10.16 41.92 8.35
N ALA A 15 9.15 42.66 7.87
CA ALA A 15 7.75 42.20 7.82
C ALA A 15 7.35 41.51 6.49
N PHE A 16 8.26 41.41 5.52
CA PHE A 16 8.10 40.62 4.30
C PHE A 16 9.10 39.45 4.25
N VAL A 17 9.20 38.70 5.35
CA VAL A 17 9.38 37.25 5.19
C VAL A 17 7.99 36.71 4.87
N THR A 18 7.53 36.96 3.64
CA THR A 18 6.58 36.03 3.02
C THR A 18 7.28 34.69 3.12
N SER A 19 6.72 33.77 3.91
CA SER A 19 7.16 32.39 3.91
C SER A 19 6.97 31.86 2.50
N THR A 20 7.98 32.03 1.66
CA THR A 20 8.27 31.06 0.64
C THR A 20 8.50 29.80 1.46
N TYR A 21 7.46 28.96 1.53
CA TYR A 21 7.65 27.57 1.90
C TYR A 21 8.63 27.05 0.86
N ALA A 22 9.94 27.17 1.13
CA ALA A 22 10.91 26.32 0.46
C ALA A 22 10.37 24.91 0.71
N ALA A 23 9.95 24.25 -0.36
CA ALA A 23 9.37 22.92 -0.27
C ALA A 23 10.39 22.06 0.49
N ILE A 24 10.04 21.67 1.71
CA ILE A 24 10.89 20.80 2.51
C ILE A 24 10.95 19.50 1.73
N TYR A 25 12.16 19.05 1.36
CA TYR A 25 12.34 17.77 0.68
C TYR A 25 11.59 16.67 1.47
N PRO A 26 10.87 15.74 0.79
CA PRO A 26 10.03 14.76 1.47
C PRO A 26 10.76 13.98 2.58
N GLU A 27 12.04 13.67 2.38
CA GLU A 27 12.90 13.02 3.37
C GLU A 27 13.08 13.87 4.64
N ILE A 28 13.30 15.17 4.47
CA ILE A 28 13.45 16.11 5.61
C ILE A 28 12.11 16.23 6.33
N TYR A 29 10.99 16.28 5.60
CA TYR A 29 9.67 16.33 6.21
C TYR A 29 9.42 15.12 7.10
N TRP A 30 9.75 13.92 6.62
CA TRP A 30 9.67 12.70 7.42
C TRP A 30 10.53 12.80 8.68
N LYS A 31 11.81 13.18 8.57
CA LYS A 31 12.71 13.27 9.74
C LYS A 31 12.23 14.28 10.78
N VAL A 32 11.60 15.38 10.35
CA VAL A 32 11.02 16.39 11.25
C VAL A 32 9.76 15.86 11.93
N LYS A 33 8.89 15.18 11.17
CA LYS A 33 7.58 14.72 11.64
C LYS A 33 7.59 13.35 12.30
N LEU A 34 8.62 12.54 12.10
CA LEU A 34 8.78 11.19 12.63
C LEU A 34 10.26 10.94 12.99
N PRO A 35 10.83 11.69 13.96
CA PRO A 35 12.28 11.73 14.21
C PRO A 35 12.88 10.40 14.69
N HIS A 36 12.08 9.50 15.22
CA HIS A 36 12.50 8.17 15.71
C HIS A 36 12.06 7.02 14.78
N THR A 37 11.41 7.35 13.67
CA THR A 37 10.89 6.35 12.73
C THR A 37 11.81 6.28 11.52
N GLN A 38 12.40 5.11 11.29
CA GLN A 38 13.24 4.89 10.11
C GLN A 38 12.39 4.96 8.84
N ILE A 39 12.82 5.72 7.83
CA ILE A 39 12.19 5.71 6.50
C ILE A 39 12.38 4.31 5.89
N PRO A 40 11.30 3.60 5.52
CA PRO A 40 11.40 2.31 4.86
C PRO A 40 12.22 2.40 3.57
N LYS A 41 12.99 1.35 3.27
CA LYS A 41 13.82 1.29 2.06
C LYS A 41 13.00 1.56 0.79
N VAL A 42 11.79 1.01 0.71
CA VAL A 42 10.91 1.21 -0.45
C VAL A 42 10.46 2.66 -0.63
N ILE A 43 10.43 3.47 0.43
CA ILE A 43 10.19 4.92 0.27
C ILE A 43 11.46 5.57 -0.28
N ASN A 44 12.60 5.33 0.36
CA ASN A 44 13.88 5.93 -0.04
C ASN A 44 14.26 5.62 -1.50
N ASP A 45 14.03 4.38 -1.95
CA ASP A 45 14.34 3.94 -3.31
C ASP A 45 13.54 4.71 -4.39
N PHE A 46 12.37 5.27 -4.02
CA PHE A 46 11.47 5.99 -4.93
C PHE A 46 11.31 7.48 -4.61
N LEU A 47 12.11 8.03 -3.69
CA LEU A 47 12.17 9.47 -3.47
C LEU A 47 12.95 10.17 -4.60
N PRO A 48 12.61 11.42 -4.96
CA PRO A 48 13.45 12.23 -5.85
C PRO A 48 14.84 12.38 -5.21
N GLN A 49 15.89 11.99 -5.93
CA GLN A 49 17.26 12.01 -5.42
C GLN A 49 17.92 13.38 -5.63
N SER A 50 17.40 14.19 -6.56
CA SER A 50 17.91 15.54 -6.81
C SER A 50 16.86 16.54 -7.31
N GLU A 51 17.18 17.84 -7.22
CA GLU A 51 16.42 18.93 -7.81
C GLU A 51 16.41 18.86 -9.36
N ASP A 52 17.42 18.22 -9.94
CA ASP A 52 17.52 17.95 -11.38
C ASP A 52 16.62 16.78 -11.80
N ASP A 53 16.37 15.79 -10.94
CA ASP A 53 15.38 14.72 -11.21
C ASP A 53 13.97 15.31 -11.35
N ILE A 54 13.66 16.32 -10.52
CA ILE A 54 12.40 17.08 -10.58
C ILE A 54 12.32 17.89 -11.89
N ARG A 55 13.46 18.33 -12.43
CA ARG A 55 13.53 19.04 -13.73
C ARG A 55 13.50 18.07 -14.90
N GLU A 56 14.10 16.89 -14.79
CA GLU A 56 14.01 15.81 -15.78
C GLU A 56 12.58 15.28 -15.88
N LEU A 57 11.88 15.03 -14.77
CA LEU A 57 10.43 14.72 -14.78
C LEU A 57 9.60 15.82 -15.48
N LYS A 58 10.05 17.07 -15.47
CA LYS A 58 9.41 18.18 -16.19
C LYS A 58 9.85 18.29 -17.66
N GLN A 59 11.05 17.86 -18.02
CA GLN A 59 11.64 17.95 -19.36
C GLN A 59 11.38 16.71 -20.22
N ASP A 60 11.20 15.54 -19.61
CA ASP A 60 10.87 14.28 -20.27
C ASP A 60 9.44 14.28 -20.86
N LYS A 61 8.63 15.30 -20.52
CA LYS A 61 7.41 15.71 -21.23
C LYS A 61 7.54 15.82 -22.75
N LYS A 62 8.76 15.91 -23.28
CA LYS A 62 8.99 16.04 -24.73
C LYS A 62 9.28 14.73 -25.45
N ASN A 63 9.54 13.60 -24.76
CA ASN A 63 9.88 12.35 -25.45
C ASN A 63 9.55 11.01 -24.77
N THR A 64 8.96 10.99 -23.56
CA THR A 64 8.39 9.74 -23.02
C THR A 64 6.87 9.81 -22.99
N LYS A 65 6.23 8.79 -23.58
CA LYS A 65 4.83 8.49 -23.28
C LYS A 65 4.81 8.07 -21.81
N GLU A 66 4.44 8.98 -20.90
CA GLU A 66 4.28 8.64 -19.49
C GLU A 66 3.20 7.55 -19.37
N LYS A 67 3.56 6.47 -18.68
CA LYS A 67 2.74 5.27 -18.51
C LYS A 67 2.22 5.24 -17.08
N VAL A 68 1.01 4.75 -16.89
CA VAL A 68 0.55 4.36 -15.56
C VAL A 68 1.49 3.26 -15.03
N TYR A 69 1.92 3.41 -13.77
CA TYR A 69 2.73 2.41 -13.11
C TYR A 69 1.81 1.33 -12.54
N TYR A 70 2.08 0.08 -12.92
CA TYR A 70 1.28 -1.07 -12.52
C TYR A 70 2.02 -1.89 -11.47
N GLY A 71 1.30 -2.24 -10.41
CA GLY A 71 1.70 -3.25 -9.44
C GLY A 71 0.94 -4.56 -9.61
N LEU A 72 1.41 -5.58 -8.91
CA LEU A 72 0.62 -6.75 -8.58
C LEU A 72 -0.59 -6.29 -7.75
N HIS A 73 -1.77 -6.82 -8.08
CA HIS A 73 -3.06 -6.38 -7.52
C HIS A 73 -3.02 -6.12 -6.00
N GLN A 74 -3.61 -5.01 -5.55
CA GLN A 74 -3.66 -4.62 -4.14
C GLN A 74 -4.70 -5.45 -3.38
N HIS A 75 -4.37 -6.69 -3.08
CA HIS A 75 -5.28 -7.64 -2.43
C HIS A 75 -5.88 -7.14 -1.12
N GLY A 76 -5.23 -6.23 -0.39
CA GLY A 76 -5.79 -5.62 0.83
C GLY A 76 -7.01 -4.74 0.61
N ILE A 77 -7.24 -4.26 -0.63
CA ILE A 77 -8.30 -3.30 -0.97
C ILE A 77 -9.64 -3.98 -1.28
N LEU A 78 -9.63 -5.30 -1.55
CA LEU A 78 -10.77 -6.06 -2.05
C LEU A 78 -11.88 -6.35 -1.00
N VAL A 79 -11.78 -5.71 0.17
CA VAL A 79 -12.74 -5.83 1.29
C VAL A 79 -13.91 -4.86 1.17
N TYR A 80 -13.75 -3.76 0.43
CA TYR A 80 -14.70 -2.64 0.41
C TYR A 80 -15.85 -2.83 -0.58
N HIS A 81 -15.62 -3.54 -1.69
CA HIS A 81 -16.64 -3.83 -2.69
C HIS A 81 -17.06 -5.30 -2.69
N VAL A 82 -18.11 -5.58 -3.45
CA VAL A 82 -18.55 -6.96 -3.70
C VAL A 82 -17.51 -7.61 -4.60
N ALA A 83 -17.04 -8.80 -4.23
CA ALA A 83 -16.12 -9.56 -5.08
C ALA A 83 -16.74 -9.74 -6.46
N THR A 84 -16.04 -9.27 -7.48
CA THR A 84 -16.45 -9.40 -8.86
C THR A 84 -16.09 -10.78 -9.40
N GLU A 85 -16.80 -11.24 -10.42
CA GLU A 85 -16.49 -12.52 -11.07
C GLU A 85 -15.09 -12.51 -11.70
N ASP A 86 -14.61 -11.36 -12.16
CA ASP A 86 -13.29 -11.24 -12.76
C ASP A 86 -12.18 -11.34 -11.71
N GLU A 87 -12.34 -10.75 -10.52
CA GLU A 87 -11.41 -10.92 -9.40
C GLU A 87 -11.35 -12.37 -8.93
N ILE A 88 -12.51 -13.01 -8.79
CA ILE A 88 -12.58 -14.43 -8.43
C ILE A 88 -11.90 -15.26 -9.51
N ARG A 89 -12.14 -14.97 -10.80
CA ARG A 89 -11.53 -15.67 -11.92
C ARG A 89 -10.02 -15.48 -11.98
N ASP A 90 -9.51 -14.28 -11.71
CA ASP A 90 -8.09 -13.98 -11.74
C ASP A 90 -7.32 -14.75 -10.65
N ILE A 91 -7.92 -14.93 -9.47
CA ILE A 91 -7.35 -15.76 -8.40
C ILE A 91 -7.45 -17.25 -8.75
N LYS A 92 -8.46 -17.64 -9.54
CA LYS A 92 -8.69 -19.03 -9.97
C LYS A 92 -7.96 -19.45 -11.24
N LYS A 93 -7.33 -18.53 -12.00
CA LYS A 93 -7.02 -18.75 -13.43
C LYS A 93 -6.36 -20.13 -13.72
N GLU A 94 -7.12 -20.91 -14.49
CA GLU A 94 -7.02 -22.32 -14.90
C GLU A 94 -5.68 -23.08 -14.78
N ILE A 95 -5.71 -24.22 -14.06
CA ILE A 95 -5.09 -25.47 -14.52
C ILE A 95 -5.60 -25.69 -15.96
N PRO A 96 -4.73 -25.89 -16.97
CA PRO A 96 -5.17 -26.09 -18.35
C PRO A 96 -6.32 -27.10 -18.40
N SER A 97 -7.37 -26.76 -19.15
CA SER A 97 -8.53 -27.63 -19.32
C SER A 97 -8.08 -29.08 -19.55
N LYS A 98 -8.78 -30.02 -18.90
CA LYS A 98 -8.48 -31.45 -18.87
C LYS A 98 -8.53 -32.16 -20.25
N ASN A 99 -8.51 -31.41 -21.35
CA ASN A 99 -8.57 -31.89 -22.73
C ASN A 99 -7.25 -31.72 -23.52
N GLU A 100 -6.14 -31.30 -22.91
CA GLU A 100 -4.83 -31.22 -23.61
C GLU A 100 -3.73 -32.16 -23.08
N PHE A 101 -4.07 -33.16 -22.25
CA PHE A 101 -3.16 -34.26 -21.93
C PHE A 101 -3.83 -35.61 -22.16
N GLN A 102 -3.97 -35.98 -23.43
CA GLN A 102 -3.95 -37.39 -23.81
C GLN A 102 -2.50 -37.79 -24.02
N GLN A 103 -2.07 -38.83 -23.31
CA GLN A 103 -0.70 -39.38 -23.18
C GLN A 103 0.12 -38.57 -22.16
N VAL A 104 0.33 -39.06 -20.94
CA VAL A 104 1.23 -40.18 -20.63
C VAL A 104 0.81 -40.85 -19.29
N THR A 105 0.58 -42.16 -19.37
CA THR A 105 0.57 -43.24 -18.34
C THR A 105 0.11 -42.99 -16.90
N GLU A 106 -0.86 -43.83 -16.50
CA GLU A 106 -1.23 -44.17 -15.13
C GLU A 106 -0.03 -44.50 -14.23
N ILE A 107 -0.06 -44.05 -12.97
CA ILE A 107 0.21 -44.85 -11.75
C ILE A 107 -0.38 -44.10 -10.53
N SER A 108 -1.40 -44.73 -9.94
CA SER A 108 -1.74 -44.86 -8.51
C SER A 108 -1.91 -43.65 -7.56
N ARG A 109 -3.19 -43.49 -7.16
CA ARG A 109 -3.73 -43.37 -5.77
C ARG A 109 -3.20 -42.27 -4.83
N GLY A 110 -4.11 -41.36 -4.48
CA GLY A 110 -4.14 -40.69 -3.18
C GLY A 110 -5.30 -39.71 -3.09
N LYS A 111 -6.18 -39.86 -2.09
CA LYS A 111 -7.34 -38.99 -1.83
C LYS A 111 -6.96 -37.50 -1.85
N SER A 112 -7.78 -36.67 -2.47
CA SER A 112 -7.95 -35.29 -2.01
C SER A 112 -9.40 -34.89 -2.16
N ASP A 113 -10.02 -34.58 -1.03
CA ASP A 113 -11.25 -33.79 -0.98
C ASP A 113 -11.10 -32.59 -1.92
N LEU A 114 -12.16 -32.26 -2.65
CA LEU A 114 -12.25 -31.12 -3.56
C LEU A 114 -11.86 -29.82 -2.82
N GLN A 115 -10.57 -29.48 -2.89
CA GLN A 115 -9.99 -28.27 -2.34
C GLN A 115 -10.38 -27.13 -3.27
N ASP A 116 -10.95 -26.05 -2.73
CA ASP A 116 -11.39 -24.90 -3.50
C ASP A 116 -10.26 -24.37 -4.41
N ASP A 117 -10.53 -24.41 -5.71
CA ASP A 117 -9.65 -24.24 -6.87
C ASP A 117 -9.10 -22.80 -7.04
N PHE A 118 -8.51 -22.24 -6.00
CA PHE A 118 -7.81 -20.95 -6.05
C PHE A 118 -6.31 -21.19 -6.19
N LEU A 119 -5.65 -20.52 -7.15
CA LEU A 119 -4.19 -20.60 -7.32
C LEU A 119 -3.45 -20.13 -6.07
N TYR A 120 -3.94 -19.07 -5.42
CA TYR A 120 -3.46 -18.58 -4.15
C TYR A 120 -4.62 -18.03 -3.32
N LYS A 121 -4.37 -17.81 -2.03
CA LYS A 121 -5.35 -17.24 -1.10
C LYS A 121 -4.86 -15.88 -0.62
N PRO A 122 -5.42 -14.77 -1.12
CA PRO A 122 -5.01 -13.42 -0.68
C PRO A 122 -5.33 -13.17 0.81
N TYR A 123 -6.31 -13.90 1.35
CA TYR A 123 -6.69 -13.87 2.75
C TYR A 123 -6.57 -15.26 3.36
N PHE A 124 -6.34 -15.32 4.66
CA PHE A 124 -6.24 -16.57 5.45
C PHE A 124 -6.67 -16.33 6.89
N LEU A 125 -6.86 -17.41 7.65
CA LEU A 125 -7.21 -17.33 9.07
C LEU A 125 -5.95 -17.22 9.93
N GLU A 126 -6.00 -16.49 11.04
CA GLU A 126 -4.83 -16.28 11.93
C GLU A 126 -4.15 -17.59 12.36
N LYS A 127 -4.91 -18.67 12.55
CA LYS A 127 -4.38 -20.01 12.88
C LYS A 127 -3.47 -20.62 11.81
N GLU A 128 -3.48 -20.09 10.59
CA GLU A 128 -2.63 -20.53 9.48
C GLU A 128 -1.23 -19.91 9.56
N LEU A 129 -1.02 -18.88 10.39
CA LEU A 129 0.30 -18.36 10.74
C LEU A 129 1.00 -19.30 11.73
N ALA A 130 1.49 -20.42 11.24
CA ALA A 130 2.21 -21.40 12.03
C ALA A 130 3.48 -21.88 11.32
N LYS A 131 4.54 -22.09 12.11
CA LYS A 131 5.79 -22.66 11.62
C LYS A 131 5.55 -23.99 10.90
N GLY A 132 6.20 -24.17 9.75
CA GLY A 132 6.08 -25.32 8.87
C GLY A 132 4.87 -25.30 7.94
N LYS A 133 3.97 -24.32 8.05
CA LYS A 133 2.89 -24.14 7.07
C LYS A 133 3.46 -23.67 5.74
N VAL A 134 2.97 -24.26 4.66
CA VAL A 134 3.26 -23.85 3.30
C VAL A 134 2.07 -23.03 2.80
N ILE A 135 2.36 -21.87 2.22
CA ILE A 135 1.38 -21.02 1.56
C ILE A 135 1.75 -20.91 0.09
N ASN A 136 0.75 -20.86 -0.79
CA ASN A 136 0.96 -20.41 -2.16
C ASN A 136 0.58 -18.94 -2.23
N PHE A 137 1.50 -18.07 -2.64
CA PHE A 137 1.29 -16.64 -2.69
C PHE A 137 1.98 -16.03 -3.92
N PRO A 138 1.42 -14.96 -4.52
CA PRO A 138 2.13 -14.22 -5.54
C PRO A 138 3.46 -13.68 -5.02
N SER A 139 4.31 -13.23 -5.93
CA SER A 139 5.53 -12.50 -5.57
C SER A 139 5.25 -11.43 -4.50
N PHE A 140 6.00 -11.48 -3.40
CA PHE A 140 5.98 -10.44 -2.37
C PHE A 140 6.66 -9.14 -2.84
N LYS A 141 7.51 -9.22 -3.87
CA LYS A 141 8.02 -8.05 -4.58
C LYS A 141 6.94 -7.48 -5.48
N ASN A 142 6.50 -6.26 -5.19
CA ASN A 142 5.71 -5.49 -6.12
C ASN A 142 6.60 -4.83 -7.16
N LYS A 143 6.16 -4.82 -8.43
CA LYS A 143 6.91 -4.22 -9.55
C LYS A 143 6.43 -2.80 -9.87
N ASN A 144 5.72 -2.17 -8.93
CA ASN A 144 5.23 -0.81 -9.10
C ASN A 144 6.34 0.20 -8.78
N GLU A 145 7.00 0.69 -9.82
CA GLU A 145 8.12 1.64 -9.72
C GLU A 145 7.68 3.12 -9.66
N ALA A 146 6.41 3.42 -9.40
CA ALA A 146 5.93 4.80 -9.38
C ALA A 146 6.73 5.65 -8.38
N PRO A 147 7.30 6.79 -8.80
CA PRO A 147 8.10 7.64 -7.93
C PRO A 147 7.21 8.48 -7.01
N PHE A 148 7.72 8.83 -5.83
CA PHE A 148 7.15 9.92 -5.04
C PHE A 148 7.50 11.24 -5.70
N LEU A 149 6.50 12.11 -5.84
CA LEU A 149 6.68 13.48 -6.32
C LEU A 149 6.54 14.46 -5.15
N SER A 150 7.14 15.64 -5.28
CA SER A 150 7.05 16.65 -4.22
C SER A 150 5.61 17.07 -3.99
N ARG A 151 5.24 17.34 -2.73
CA ARG A 151 3.89 17.83 -2.37
C ARG A 151 3.47 19.00 -3.25
N GLN A 152 4.34 19.99 -3.45
CA GLN A 152 4.07 21.16 -4.28
C GLN A 152 3.74 20.80 -5.74
N PHE A 153 4.41 19.79 -6.29
CA PHE A 153 4.14 19.33 -7.65
C PHE A 153 2.79 18.64 -7.73
N VAL A 154 2.50 17.69 -6.83
CA VAL A 154 1.22 16.95 -6.87
C VAL A 154 0.02 17.82 -6.53
N GLU A 155 0.17 18.83 -5.67
CA GLU A 155 -0.88 19.82 -5.38
C GLU A 155 -1.19 20.73 -6.59
N SER A 156 -0.29 20.83 -7.55
CA SER A 156 -0.53 21.55 -8.81
C SER A 156 -1.36 20.74 -9.82
N ILE A 157 -1.57 19.45 -9.57
CA ILE A 157 -2.32 18.54 -10.43
C ILE A 157 -3.65 18.21 -9.74
N PRO A 158 -4.80 18.36 -10.41
CA PRO A 158 -6.06 17.97 -9.80
C PRO A 158 -6.08 16.46 -9.50
N PHE A 159 -6.68 16.06 -8.39
CA PHE A 159 -6.93 14.65 -8.06
C PHE A 159 -8.43 14.49 -7.76
N SER A 160 -9.24 14.43 -8.83
CA SER A 160 -10.70 14.31 -8.72
C SER A 160 -11.34 13.76 -9.99
N LEU A 161 -12.41 12.97 -9.85
CA LEU A 161 -13.17 12.43 -10.99
C LEU A 161 -13.75 13.53 -11.88
N LYS A 162 -14.04 14.71 -11.32
CA LYS A 162 -14.57 15.85 -12.09
C LYS A 162 -13.52 16.47 -13.02
N LYS A 163 -12.26 16.10 -12.85
CA LYS A 163 -11.10 16.72 -13.49
C LYS A 163 -10.26 15.73 -14.31
N ILE A 164 -10.81 14.54 -14.61
CA ILE A 164 -10.12 13.52 -15.42
C ILE A 164 -9.52 14.08 -16.72
N PRO A 165 -10.22 14.89 -17.54
CA PRO A 165 -9.61 15.42 -18.77
C PRO A 165 -8.36 16.28 -18.51
N GLU A 166 -8.33 17.04 -17.41
CA GLU A 166 -7.19 17.87 -17.02
C GLU A 166 -6.00 17.01 -16.55
N ILE A 167 -6.28 15.92 -15.82
CA ILE A 167 -5.29 14.94 -15.36
C ILE A 167 -4.67 14.23 -16.56
N LEU A 168 -5.49 13.67 -17.44
CA LEU A 168 -5.02 12.95 -18.63
C LEU A 168 -4.20 13.86 -19.55
N ASN A 169 -4.64 15.11 -19.75
CA ASN A 169 -3.88 16.09 -20.52
C ASN A 169 -2.55 16.45 -19.84
N HIS A 170 -2.48 16.53 -18.50
CA HIS A 170 -1.24 16.80 -17.79
C HIS A 170 -0.17 15.74 -18.07
N PHE A 171 -0.56 14.47 -18.04
CA PHE A 171 0.30 13.29 -18.25
C PHE A 171 0.37 12.84 -19.72
N SER A 172 -0.24 13.56 -20.65
CA SER A 172 -0.31 13.20 -22.07
C SER A 172 -0.88 11.79 -22.35
N ILE A 173 -1.87 11.37 -21.55
CA ILE A 173 -2.51 10.05 -21.65
C ILE A 173 -3.73 10.12 -22.58
N ASP A 174 -3.81 9.18 -23.51
CA ASP A 174 -4.97 9.00 -24.39
C ASP A 174 -6.21 8.60 -23.57
N SER A 175 -7.29 9.36 -23.69
CA SER A 175 -8.54 9.13 -22.94
C SER A 175 -9.24 7.80 -23.27
N SER A 176 -8.91 7.17 -24.39
CA SER A 176 -9.42 5.84 -24.78
C SER A 176 -8.56 4.68 -24.28
N SER A 177 -7.41 4.96 -23.66
CA SER A 177 -6.45 3.95 -23.21
C SER A 177 -6.86 3.23 -21.92
N LYS A 178 -6.25 2.07 -21.67
CA LYS A 178 -6.36 1.37 -20.38
C LYS A 178 -5.80 2.21 -19.23
N ASP A 179 -4.74 2.97 -19.47
CA ASP A 179 -4.14 3.88 -18.50
C ASP A 179 -5.14 4.94 -18.02
N ALA A 180 -5.94 5.51 -18.94
CA ALA A 180 -7.00 6.45 -18.59
C ALA A 180 -8.08 5.79 -17.70
N GLN A 181 -8.48 4.55 -18.02
CA GLN A 181 -9.43 3.78 -17.22
C GLN A 181 -8.87 3.50 -15.82
N THR A 182 -7.59 3.11 -15.71
CA THR A 182 -6.93 2.84 -14.43
C THR A 182 -6.84 4.10 -13.55
N ILE A 183 -6.56 5.26 -14.15
CA ILE A 183 -6.56 6.56 -13.44
C ILE A 183 -7.96 6.86 -12.91
N GLU A 184 -8.99 6.71 -13.74
CA GLU A 184 -10.38 6.96 -13.35
C GLU A 184 -10.82 6.02 -12.21
N GLU A 185 -10.55 4.72 -12.32
CA GLU A 185 -10.84 3.72 -11.30
C GLU A 185 -10.13 4.04 -9.97
N THR A 186 -8.86 4.42 -10.03
CA THR A 186 -8.07 4.79 -8.84
C THR A 186 -8.64 6.00 -8.14
N ILE A 187 -8.95 7.07 -8.88
CA ILE A 187 -9.52 8.29 -8.28
C ILE A 187 -10.93 8.01 -7.76
N LYS A 188 -11.74 7.24 -8.48
CA LYS A 188 -13.06 6.82 -8.03
C LYS A 188 -12.98 6.10 -6.69
N PHE A 189 -12.09 5.12 -6.59
CA PHE A 189 -11.87 4.38 -5.35
C PHE A 189 -11.41 5.30 -4.21
N CYS A 190 -10.56 6.28 -4.49
CA CYS A 190 -10.11 7.27 -3.51
C CYS A 190 -11.21 8.26 -3.07
N GLU A 191 -12.13 8.63 -3.96
CA GLU A 191 -13.25 9.55 -3.67
C GLU A 191 -14.49 8.82 -3.09
N GLU A 192 -14.52 7.48 -3.07
CA GLU A 192 -15.65 6.72 -2.51
C GLU A 192 -15.87 7.02 -1.03
N LEU A 193 -17.02 7.62 -0.74
CA LEU A 193 -17.42 8.05 0.60
C LEU A 193 -17.38 6.90 1.62
N GLU A 194 -17.01 7.23 2.85
CA GLU A 194 -17.02 6.29 3.98
C GLU A 194 -18.46 5.80 4.24
N VAL A 195 -18.76 4.55 3.88
CA VAL A 195 -20.15 4.07 3.94
C VAL A 195 -20.56 3.69 5.37
N LYS A 196 -19.65 3.23 6.25
CA LYS A 196 -19.99 2.84 7.64
C LYS A 196 -18.86 3.01 8.65
N HIS A 197 -19.27 3.33 9.88
CA HIS A 197 -18.51 3.85 11.00
C HIS A 197 -17.32 2.99 11.48
N LYS A 198 -16.16 3.65 11.67
CA LYS A 198 -14.94 3.31 12.44
C LYS A 198 -13.66 3.15 11.63
N GLU A 199 -13.72 2.69 10.38
CA GLU A 199 -12.52 2.67 9.53
C GLU A 199 -12.29 4.05 8.92
N LYS A 200 -11.13 4.64 9.19
CA LYS A 200 -10.71 5.92 8.62
C LYS A 200 -9.77 5.65 7.46
N LYS A 201 -10.03 6.27 6.31
CA LYS A 201 -9.23 6.04 5.09
C LYS A 201 -8.90 7.34 4.38
N SER A 202 -7.77 7.36 3.66
CA SER A 202 -7.35 8.49 2.84
C SER A 202 -6.41 8.03 1.74
N CYS A 203 -6.54 8.59 0.54
CA CYS A 203 -5.51 8.45 -0.48
C CYS A 203 -4.45 9.53 -0.31
N ALA A 204 -3.24 9.12 0.08
CA ALA A 204 -2.07 9.97 0.16
C ALA A 204 -1.42 10.11 -1.23
N THR A 205 -1.39 11.33 -1.75
CA THR A 205 -0.80 11.68 -3.06
C THR A 205 0.67 12.12 -2.96
N SER A 206 1.20 12.26 -1.74
CA SER A 206 2.59 12.60 -1.44
C SER A 206 3.06 11.88 -0.17
N LEU A 207 4.38 11.73 0.01
CA LEU A 207 4.94 11.15 1.23
C LEU A 207 4.51 11.94 2.47
N GLU A 208 4.53 13.26 2.36
CA GLU A 208 4.17 14.15 3.44
C GLU A 208 2.70 13.97 3.82
N SER A 209 1.79 13.80 2.84
CA SER A 209 0.36 13.53 3.13
C SER A 209 0.14 12.18 3.81
N MET A 210 0.95 11.17 3.48
CA MET A 210 0.95 9.86 4.16
C MET A 210 1.38 10.03 5.62
N VAL A 211 2.44 10.79 5.87
CA VAL A 211 2.92 11.09 7.22
C VAL A 211 1.87 11.86 8.03
N ASP A 212 1.27 12.90 7.45
CA ASP A 212 0.23 13.69 8.11
C ASP A 212 -0.97 12.83 8.49
N PHE A 213 -1.40 11.95 7.58
CA PHE A 213 -2.47 11.00 7.87
C PHE A 213 -2.07 10.03 8.99
N SER A 214 -0.85 9.46 8.96
CA SER A 214 -0.36 8.57 10.02
C SER A 214 -0.41 9.20 11.41
N LEU A 215 0.01 10.46 11.53
CA LEU A 215 -0.01 11.22 12.78
C LEU A 215 -1.42 11.52 13.24
N SER A 216 -2.31 11.87 12.31
CA SER A 216 -3.71 12.13 12.63
C SER A 216 -4.45 10.89 13.14
N MET A 217 -4.01 9.70 12.72
CA MET A 217 -4.62 8.41 13.08
C MET A 217 -4.02 7.80 14.34
N LEU A 218 -2.70 7.83 14.48
CA LEU A 218 -1.96 7.12 15.54
C LEU A 218 -1.46 8.05 16.66
N GLY A 219 -1.66 9.37 16.55
CA GLY A 219 -1.22 10.37 17.52
C GLY A 219 0.19 10.92 17.26
N ASN A 220 0.61 11.89 18.09
CA ASN A 220 1.90 12.58 17.93
C ASN A 220 3.06 11.87 18.67
N ASN A 221 4.06 11.45 17.88
CA ASN A 221 5.52 11.35 18.12
C ASN A 221 6.00 11.23 19.58
N ASN A 222 6.50 10.07 20.01
CA ASN A 222 7.82 9.56 19.61
C ASN A 222 7.86 8.07 19.23
N ASN A 223 6.69 7.44 19.11
CA ASN A 223 6.58 5.99 19.21
C ASN A 223 6.02 5.32 17.96
N ILE A 224 5.98 5.96 16.79
CA ILE A 224 5.51 5.28 15.57
C ILE A 224 6.66 4.52 14.93
N VAL A 225 6.42 3.27 14.53
CA VAL A 225 7.34 2.45 13.74
C VAL A 225 6.70 2.18 12.38
N SER A 226 7.45 2.39 11.30
CA SER A 226 7.04 2.03 9.94
C SER A 226 7.76 0.76 9.49
N ILE A 227 7.00 -0.20 8.98
CA ILE A 227 7.47 -1.55 8.65
C ILE A 227 6.93 -1.95 7.29
N THR A 228 7.77 -2.62 6.49
CA THR A 228 7.42 -3.16 5.18
C THR A 228 7.90 -4.61 5.05
N THR A 229 7.30 -5.35 4.14
CA THR A 229 7.81 -6.66 3.73
C THR A 229 9.19 -6.51 3.10
N ARG A 230 10.10 -7.46 3.35
CA ARG A 230 11.44 -7.51 2.76
C ARG A 230 11.65 -8.82 2.02
N VAL A 231 12.11 -8.74 0.78
CA VAL A 231 12.40 -9.90 -0.08
C VAL A 231 13.87 -9.88 -0.51
N GLN A 232 14.56 -11.01 -0.37
CA GLN A 232 15.95 -11.17 -0.80
C GLN A 232 16.01 -12.01 -2.08
N GLY A 233 16.30 -11.39 -3.22
CA GLY A 233 16.33 -12.05 -4.54
C GLY A 233 15.12 -11.67 -5.39
N GLU A 234 15.12 -12.07 -6.66
CA GLU A 234 13.93 -12.06 -7.52
C GLU A 234 12.99 -13.19 -7.07
N THR A 235 11.69 -13.01 -7.26
CA THR A 235 10.68 -14.04 -6.99
C THR A 235 9.88 -14.32 -8.25
N PRO A 236 9.51 -15.59 -8.53
CA PRO A 236 8.59 -15.90 -9.61
C PRO A 236 7.21 -15.30 -9.31
N MET A 237 6.35 -15.25 -10.33
CA MET A 237 5.04 -14.61 -10.21
C MET A 237 4.15 -15.24 -9.11
N LEU A 238 4.28 -16.55 -8.92
CA LEU A 238 3.57 -17.35 -7.93
C LEU A 238 4.55 -18.37 -7.34
N GLU A 239 4.55 -18.53 -6.03
CA GLU A 239 5.47 -19.44 -5.34
C GLU A 239 4.89 -20.04 -4.05
N GLU A 240 5.36 -21.24 -3.73
CA GLU A 240 5.19 -21.84 -2.42
C GLU A 240 6.23 -21.30 -1.42
N TYR A 241 5.74 -20.74 -0.32
CA TYR A 241 6.56 -20.26 0.79
C TYR A 241 6.32 -21.10 2.03
N THR A 242 7.40 -21.58 2.66
CA THR A 242 7.33 -22.27 3.94
C THR A 242 7.62 -21.32 5.10
N ILE A 243 6.68 -21.20 6.03
CA ILE A 243 6.81 -20.38 7.24
C ILE A 243 7.85 -20.97 8.18
N GLN A 244 8.87 -20.18 8.51
CA GLN A 244 9.94 -20.55 9.43
C GLN A 244 9.70 -20.02 10.84
N GLU A 245 9.16 -18.81 10.95
CA GLU A 245 8.94 -18.11 12.21
C GLU A 245 7.78 -17.12 12.06
N VAL A 246 7.00 -16.96 13.13
CA VAL A 246 5.92 -15.98 13.24
C VAL A 246 6.13 -15.20 14.53
N GLN A 247 6.27 -13.89 14.42
CA GLN A 247 6.42 -12.99 15.56
C GLN A 247 5.29 -11.96 15.54
N GLN A 248 4.50 -11.87 16.60
CA GLN A 248 3.58 -10.75 16.79
C GLN A 248 4.39 -9.50 17.12
N ILE A 249 4.24 -8.45 16.32
CA ILE A 249 4.98 -7.19 16.43
C ILE A 249 4.08 -5.99 16.71
N GLY A 250 2.76 -6.17 16.68
CA GLY A 250 1.78 -5.17 17.07
C GLY A 250 0.45 -5.81 17.46
N ASP A 251 -0.24 -5.20 18.44
CA ASP A 251 -1.59 -5.54 18.89
C ASP A 251 -2.26 -4.21 19.24
N GLY A 252 -3.15 -3.75 18.37
CA GLY A 252 -3.64 -2.37 18.46
C GLY A 252 -4.18 -1.84 17.14
N ASP A 253 -4.51 -0.56 17.15
CA ASP A 253 -4.81 0.17 15.93
C ASP A 253 -3.50 0.38 15.16
N ASN A 254 -3.50 0.01 13.88
CA ASN A 254 -2.42 0.29 12.95
C ASN A 254 -2.96 1.06 11.74
N MET A 255 -2.06 1.66 10.98
CA MET A 255 -2.39 2.23 9.68
C MET A 255 -1.62 1.48 8.60
N VAL A 256 -2.32 1.00 7.58
CA VAL A 256 -1.71 0.35 6.41
C VAL A 256 -1.90 1.25 5.20
N CYS A 257 -0.84 1.46 4.44
CA CYS A 257 -0.85 2.16 3.15
C CYS A 257 -0.53 1.18 2.02
N HIS A 258 -1.45 1.07 1.07
CA HIS A 258 -1.32 0.25 -0.14
C HIS A 258 -1.03 1.16 -1.34
N LYS A 259 0.07 0.92 -2.05
CA LYS A 259 0.42 1.67 -3.26
C LYS A 259 -0.57 1.36 -4.38
N LEU A 260 -1.17 2.39 -4.99
CA LEU A 260 -2.15 2.31 -6.06
C LEU A 260 -1.50 2.35 -7.45
N ASN A 261 -2.24 1.91 -8.48
CA ASN A 261 -1.80 2.04 -9.87
C ASN A 261 -2.13 3.47 -10.34
N TYR A 262 -1.12 4.29 -10.56
CA TYR A 262 -1.31 5.69 -10.94
C TYR A 262 -0.08 6.22 -11.68
N ALA A 263 -0.15 7.46 -12.17
CA ALA A 263 0.97 8.11 -12.88
C ALA A 263 2.17 8.44 -11.97
N TYR A 264 1.98 8.41 -10.65
CA TYR A 264 3.01 8.59 -9.63
C TYR A 264 2.58 7.86 -8.35
N ALA A 265 3.43 7.86 -7.32
CA ALA A 265 3.13 7.16 -6.07
C ALA A 265 1.91 7.77 -5.35
N VAL A 266 0.77 7.09 -5.46
CA VAL A 266 -0.44 7.32 -4.67
C VAL A 266 -0.64 6.12 -3.77
N HIS A 267 -0.99 6.33 -2.50
CA HIS A 267 -1.23 5.26 -1.55
C HIS A 267 -2.62 5.37 -0.95
N PHE A 268 -3.39 4.29 -1.01
CA PHE A 268 -4.59 4.14 -0.20
C PHE A 268 -4.18 3.74 1.23
N CYS A 269 -4.34 4.66 2.16
CA CYS A 269 -4.06 4.44 3.57
C CYS A 269 -5.36 4.25 4.34
N HIS A 270 -5.39 3.29 5.26
CA HIS A 270 -6.56 3.04 6.10
C HIS A 270 -6.17 2.50 7.48
N VAL A 271 -7.09 2.70 8.43
CA VAL A 271 -7.07 2.13 9.77
C VAL A 271 -8.26 1.19 9.89
N GLY A 272 -8.00 -0.12 9.85
CA GLY A 272 -9.02 -1.17 9.91
C GLY A 272 -9.49 -1.54 11.32
N GLY A 273 -9.38 -0.61 12.28
CA GLY A 273 -9.65 -0.83 13.70
C GLY A 273 -8.59 -1.68 14.41
N HIS A 274 -9.01 -2.46 15.41
CA HIS A 274 -8.11 -3.27 16.22
C HIS A 274 -7.56 -4.46 15.40
N THR A 275 -6.25 -4.47 15.22
CA THR A 275 -5.54 -5.46 14.40
C THR A 275 -4.40 -6.11 15.17
N LYS A 276 -3.97 -7.28 14.69
CA LYS A 276 -2.67 -7.84 15.04
C LYS A 276 -1.74 -7.80 13.84
N THR A 277 -0.53 -7.33 14.07
CA THR A 277 0.52 -7.28 13.05
C THR A 277 1.58 -8.34 13.35
N PHE A 278 1.95 -9.12 12.35
CA PHE A 278 2.95 -10.17 12.45
C PHE A 278 4.10 -9.95 11.47
N ALA A 279 5.33 -10.13 11.95
CA ALA A 279 6.49 -10.36 11.10
C ALA A 279 6.64 -11.88 10.91
N VAL A 280 6.72 -12.31 9.65
CA VAL A 280 6.74 -13.72 9.28
C VAL A 280 7.97 -14.00 8.42
N SER A 281 8.88 -14.82 8.94
CA SER A 281 10.04 -15.28 8.17
C SER A 281 9.65 -16.49 7.35
N MET A 282 9.90 -16.46 6.03
CA MET A 282 9.54 -17.51 5.09
C MET A 282 10.67 -17.80 4.11
N ILE A 283 10.68 -19.01 3.57
CA ILE A 283 11.60 -19.45 2.52
C ILE A 283 10.76 -19.98 1.36
N GLY A 284 10.98 -19.43 0.17
CA GLY A 284 10.40 -19.89 -1.10
C GLY A 284 11.00 -21.23 -1.52
N ALA A 285 10.28 -21.98 -2.35
CA ALA A 285 10.76 -23.24 -2.91
C ALA A 285 12.08 -23.07 -3.70
N ASP A 286 12.29 -21.91 -4.33
CA ASP A 286 13.52 -21.50 -5.00
C ASP A 286 14.67 -21.08 -4.06
N GLY A 287 14.44 -21.05 -2.74
CA GLY A 287 15.40 -20.60 -1.72
C GLY A 287 15.31 -19.10 -1.37
N THR A 288 14.42 -18.35 -1.99
CA THR A 288 14.19 -16.92 -1.72
C THR A 288 13.78 -16.71 -0.27
N LYS A 289 14.41 -15.75 0.40
CA LYS A 289 14.11 -15.42 1.80
C LYS A 289 13.19 -14.20 1.86
N VAL A 290 12.08 -14.35 2.55
CA VAL A 290 11.08 -13.29 2.74
C VAL A 290 10.88 -13.04 4.23
N LYS A 291 10.93 -11.76 4.64
CA LYS A 291 10.38 -11.31 5.91
C LYS A 291 9.09 -10.54 5.60
N ALA A 292 7.98 -11.26 5.56
CA ALA A 292 6.68 -10.71 5.21
C ALA A 292 6.02 -10.07 6.42
N ILE A 293 5.22 -9.04 6.16
CA ILE A 293 4.31 -8.46 7.14
C ILE A 293 2.90 -8.96 6.83
N SER A 294 2.24 -9.46 7.87
CA SER A 294 0.83 -9.84 7.84
C SER A 294 0.05 -8.97 8.81
N VAL A 295 -1.14 -8.55 8.38
CA VAL A 295 -2.11 -7.86 9.24
C VAL A 295 -3.34 -8.72 9.37
N CYS A 296 -3.81 -8.90 10.60
CA CYS A 296 -5.01 -9.65 10.94
C CYS A 296 -6.05 -8.71 11.56
N HIS A 297 -7.17 -8.53 10.89
CA HIS A 297 -8.31 -7.75 11.38
C HIS A 297 -9.12 -8.59 12.36
N LYS A 298 -9.26 -8.13 13.61
CA LYS A 298 -9.96 -8.86 14.67
C LYS A 298 -11.48 -8.73 14.56
N ASP A 299 -11.96 -7.54 14.22
CA ASP A 299 -13.38 -7.27 14.04
C ASP A 299 -13.68 -7.01 12.57
N THR A 300 -14.19 -8.04 11.89
CA THR A 300 -14.62 -7.97 10.49
C THR A 300 -16.13 -7.82 10.36
N SER A 301 -16.85 -7.52 11.45
CA SER A 301 -18.33 -7.53 11.48
C SER A 301 -18.98 -6.51 10.56
N LEU A 302 -18.27 -5.42 10.27
CA LEU A 302 -18.75 -4.33 9.40
C LEU A 302 -18.30 -4.48 7.95
N TRP A 303 -17.47 -5.46 7.63
CA TRP A 303 -17.01 -5.69 6.27
C TRP A 303 -18.14 -6.17 5.37
N ASN A 304 -18.03 -5.92 4.07
CA ASN A 304 -19.02 -6.35 3.11
C ASN A 304 -19.12 -7.90 3.13
N PRO A 305 -20.27 -8.49 3.46
CA PRO A 305 -20.42 -9.96 3.55
C PRO A 305 -20.19 -10.68 2.22
N ARG A 306 -20.22 -9.95 1.09
CA ARG A 306 -19.90 -10.45 -0.26
C ARG A 306 -18.51 -10.01 -0.75
N GLY A 307 -17.69 -9.43 0.13
CA GLY A 307 -16.30 -9.10 -0.17
C GLY A 307 -15.46 -10.36 -0.34
N LEU A 308 -14.33 -10.21 -1.04
CA LEU A 308 -13.48 -11.32 -1.42
C LEU A 308 -13.00 -12.21 -0.24
N PRO A 309 -12.65 -11.68 0.96
CA PRO A 309 -12.25 -12.54 2.08
C PRO A 309 -13.28 -13.58 2.47
N PHE A 310 -14.57 -13.22 2.47
CA PHE A 310 -15.65 -14.13 2.88
C PHE A 310 -15.98 -15.15 1.80
N VAL A 311 -15.81 -14.77 0.53
CA VAL A 311 -15.96 -15.68 -0.61
C VAL A 311 -14.86 -16.73 -0.62
N VAL A 312 -13.59 -16.31 -0.45
CA VAL A 312 -12.42 -17.21 -0.50
C VAL A 312 -12.32 -18.09 0.75
N LEU A 313 -12.59 -17.55 1.94
CA LEU A 313 -12.45 -18.28 3.21
C LEU A 313 -13.72 -19.03 3.62
N LYS A 314 -14.86 -18.77 2.97
CA LYS A 314 -16.17 -19.34 3.33
C LYS A 314 -16.55 -19.13 4.79
N VAL A 315 -16.19 -17.96 5.33
CA VAL A 315 -16.55 -17.51 6.68
C VAL A 315 -17.50 -16.31 6.61
N LYS A 316 -18.09 -15.92 7.74
CA LYS A 316 -19.00 -14.77 7.82
C LYS A 316 -18.33 -13.58 8.54
N PRO A 317 -18.72 -12.34 8.25
CA PRO A 317 -18.30 -11.16 9.02
C PRO A 317 -18.40 -11.36 10.53
N GLY A 318 -17.37 -10.94 11.27
CA GLY A 318 -17.35 -10.93 12.73
C GLY A 318 -17.19 -12.30 13.41
N THR A 319 -17.02 -13.39 12.65
CA THR A 319 -16.91 -14.74 13.23
C THR A 319 -15.48 -15.16 13.55
N THR A 320 -14.49 -14.61 12.85
CA THR A 320 -13.08 -14.97 13.01
C THR A 320 -12.19 -13.85 12.50
N PRO A 321 -10.96 -13.70 13.04
CA PRO A 321 -9.98 -12.79 12.49
C PRO A 321 -9.58 -13.18 11.06
N ILE A 322 -9.52 -12.20 10.17
CA ILE A 322 -9.09 -12.37 8.79
C ILE A 322 -7.75 -11.68 8.60
N CYS A 323 -6.79 -12.43 8.07
CA CYS A 323 -5.45 -11.97 7.82
C CYS A 323 -5.15 -11.87 6.33
N HIS A 324 -4.22 -10.99 5.99
CA HIS A 324 -3.60 -10.97 4.68
C HIS A 324 -2.13 -10.54 4.80
N PHE A 325 -1.35 -10.94 3.81
CA PHE A 325 0.02 -10.48 3.65
C PHE A 325 0.08 -9.15 2.91
N LEU A 326 1.18 -8.43 3.11
CA LEU A 326 1.51 -7.18 2.45
C LEU A 326 2.70 -7.38 1.51
N GLN A 327 2.65 -6.73 0.36
CA GLN A 327 3.79 -6.66 -0.56
C GLN A 327 4.85 -5.67 -0.06
N ASP A 328 6.04 -5.71 -0.63
CA ASP A 328 7.21 -4.94 -0.18
C ASP A 328 7.10 -3.42 -0.35
N ASP A 329 6.14 -2.95 -1.15
CA ASP A 329 5.80 -1.53 -1.34
C ASP A 329 4.60 -1.05 -0.50
N GLN A 330 4.04 -1.93 0.33
CA GLN A 330 2.97 -1.59 1.26
C GLN A 330 3.56 -1.34 2.65
N ILE A 331 3.08 -0.28 3.30
CA ILE A 331 3.71 0.26 4.51
C ILE A 331 2.73 0.14 5.68
N VAL A 332 3.18 -0.43 6.78
CA VAL A 332 2.44 -0.46 8.04
C VAL A 332 3.06 0.52 9.02
N PHE A 333 2.24 1.39 9.59
CA PHE A 333 2.59 2.22 10.73
C PHE A 333 1.92 1.64 11.97
N ILE A 334 2.72 1.34 13.00
CA ILE A 334 2.25 0.86 14.31
C ILE A 334 2.74 1.77 15.43
N PRO A 335 1.97 1.97 16.51
CA PRO A 335 2.51 2.46 17.76
C PRO A 335 3.51 1.44 18.36
N SER A 336 4.61 1.92 18.94
CA SER A 336 5.65 1.13 19.58
C SER A 336 5.15 0.54 20.90
N ILE A 337 5.53 -0.72 21.14
CA ILE A 337 5.11 -1.54 22.29
C ILE A 337 5.52 -0.92 23.65
N GLU A 338 6.50 -0.02 23.70
CA GLU A 338 6.90 0.64 24.94
C GLU A 338 5.76 1.48 25.56
N ALA A 339 4.75 1.90 24.79
CA ALA A 339 3.63 2.70 25.28
C ALA A 339 2.45 1.89 25.84
N THR A 340 2.27 0.62 25.49
CA THR A 340 1.15 -0.19 26.01
C THR A 340 1.30 -0.46 27.51
N ASN A 341 2.53 -0.41 28.04
CA ASN A 341 2.80 -0.56 29.47
C ASN A 341 2.67 0.75 30.28
N TYR A 342 2.56 1.92 29.63
CA TYR A 342 2.37 3.22 30.33
C TYR A 342 0.92 3.72 30.31
N ALA A 343 0.04 3.10 29.52
CA ALA A 343 -1.39 3.41 29.52
C ALA A 343 -2.19 2.60 30.55
N ILE A 344 -1.54 1.70 31.30
CA ILE A 344 -2.12 0.93 32.40
C ILE A 344 -1.20 1.06 33.62
N SER A 345 -1.17 2.24 34.23
CA SER A 345 -0.66 2.43 35.60
C SER A 345 -1.41 3.55 36.31
#